data_AF-A0A1D2MC28-F1
#
_entry.id   AF-A0A1D2MC28-F1
#
_cell.length_a   1.000
_cell.length_b   1.000
_cell.length_c   1.000
_cell.angle_alpha   90.00
_cell.angle_beta   90.00
_cell.angle_gamma   90.00
#
_symmetry.space_group_name_H-M   'P 1'
#
loop_
_entity.id
_entity.type
_entity.pdbx_description
1 polymer ?
#
loop_
_entity_poly.entity_id
_entity_poly.type
_entity_poly.pdbx_seq_one_letter_code
_entity_poly.pdbx_strand_id
1 'polypeptide(L)'
;MQRAKYAIALGYIIVPIICIPNYLTYAVREIPRKETTSGSGSGEKKYIVNLSDRANSHPFLMTTNFWLYSVVMKLIPCAILTIVSLRLIHSLMQAKKRQTLFFANRARASEDLSGSSGSGEVAKDPVMIWEFGSDRTTKMLLAVLLLFLFTEFPQGLLGLLSGPLGDIFFRSCYMPLADLMDFFALLNSAINFILYCAMSRKFRETFSKLFWLKEVIKFGRQRGRKISQPVPV
;
A
#
# COMPACT_ATOMS: atom_id res chain seq x y z
N MET A 1 -13.03 -15.20 16.09
CA MET A 1 -11.57 -15.39 15.82
C MET A 1 -11.25 -16.62 14.97
N GLN A 2 -11.89 -17.78 15.17
CA GLN A 2 -11.61 -19.01 14.40
C GLN A 2 -11.76 -18.80 12.88
N ARG A 3 -12.83 -18.15 12.41
CA ARG A 3 -13.04 -17.82 10.98
C ARG A 3 -11.88 -17.04 10.35
N ALA A 4 -11.28 -16.10 11.09
CA ALA A 4 -10.13 -15.32 10.62
C ALA A 4 -8.86 -16.19 10.52
N LYS A 5 -8.64 -17.10 11.48
CA LYS A 5 -7.52 -18.05 11.44
C LYS A 5 -7.63 -18.98 10.23
N TYR A 6 -8.82 -19.52 9.97
CA TYR A 6 -9.07 -20.35 8.77
C TYR A 6 -8.84 -19.58 7.47
N ALA A 7 -9.31 -18.33 7.38
CA ALA A 7 -9.08 -17.51 6.19
C ALA A 7 -7.58 -17.27 5.93
N ILE A 8 -6.81 -16.98 6.98
CA ILE A 8 -5.35 -16.80 6.88
C ILE A 8 -4.69 -18.12 6.45
N ALA A 9 -5.01 -19.24 7.10
CA ALA A 9 -4.45 -20.54 6.78
C ALA A 9 -4.75 -20.96 5.32
N LEU A 10 -5.98 -20.74 4.86
CA LEU A 10 -6.36 -20.98 3.47
C LEU A 10 -5.54 -20.11 2.50
N GLY A 11 -5.33 -18.83 2.81
CA GLY A 11 -4.47 -17.97 2.00
C GLY A 11 -3.05 -18.50 1.85
N TYR A 12 -2.45 -18.97 2.95
CA TYR A 12 -1.10 -19.56 2.94
C TYR A 12 -1.00 -20.86 2.13
N ILE A 13 -2.10 -21.59 1.94
CA ILE A 13 -2.12 -22.83 1.15
C ILE A 13 -2.44 -22.55 -0.32
N ILE A 14 -3.46 -21.71 -0.57
CA ILE A 14 -3.96 -21.41 -1.92
C ILE A 14 -2.94 -20.62 -2.74
N VAL A 15 -2.25 -19.65 -2.12
CA VAL A 15 -1.30 -18.78 -2.84
C VAL A 15 -0.14 -19.58 -3.46
N PRO A 16 0.57 -20.48 -2.73
CA PRO A 16 1.57 -21.35 -3.34
C PRO A 16 1.03 -22.18 -4.49
N ILE A 17 -0.17 -22.77 -4.34
CA ILE A 17 -0.80 -23.60 -5.38
C ILE A 17 -1.02 -22.78 -6.66
N ILE A 18 -1.56 -21.56 -6.52
CA ILE A 18 -1.77 -20.64 -7.64
C ILE A 18 -0.42 -20.19 -8.24
N CYS A 19 0.66 -20.12 -7.47
CA CYS A 19 1.98 -19.74 -7.95
C CYS A 19 2.76 -20.89 -8.63
N ILE A 20 2.33 -22.15 -8.53
CA ILE A 20 3.03 -23.30 -9.14
C ILE A 20 3.21 -23.14 -10.66
N PRO A 21 2.18 -22.82 -11.46
CA PRO A 21 2.33 -22.63 -12.90
C PRO A 21 3.34 -21.52 -13.24
N ASN A 22 3.38 -20.47 -12.42
CA ASN A 22 4.31 -19.37 -12.61
C ASN A 22 5.75 -19.81 -12.36
N TYR A 23 5.99 -20.57 -11.29
CA TYR A 23 7.30 -21.14 -11.01
C TYR A 23 7.80 -22.06 -12.14
N LEU A 24 6.91 -22.90 -12.68
CA LEU A 24 7.26 -23.83 -13.77
C LEU A 24 7.52 -23.12 -15.12
N THR A 25 7.04 -21.89 -15.29
CA THR A 25 7.16 -21.15 -16.55
C THR A 25 8.57 -20.58 -16.74
N TYR A 26 9.27 -20.23 -15.67
CA TYR A 26 10.58 -19.59 -15.73
C TYR A 26 11.71 -20.59 -15.44
N ALA A 27 12.75 -20.56 -16.26
CA ALA A 27 13.97 -21.32 -16.05
C ALA A 27 15.21 -20.45 -16.31
N VAL A 28 16.28 -20.70 -15.56
CA VAL A 28 17.56 -20.02 -15.78
C VAL A 28 18.25 -20.69 -16.97
N ARG A 29 18.55 -19.90 -18.01
CA ARG A 29 19.32 -20.37 -19.18
C ARG A 29 20.60 -19.56 -19.35
N GLU A 30 21.62 -20.23 -19.85
CA GLU A 30 22.85 -19.59 -20.32
C GLU A 30 22.59 -18.92 -21.68
N ILE A 31 23.06 -17.67 -21.86
CA ILE A 31 23.00 -17.02 -23.18
C ILE A 31 24.09 -17.64 -24.06
N PRO A 32 23.77 -18.31 -25.18
CA PRO A 32 24.79 -18.75 -26.13
C PRO A 32 25.51 -17.52 -26.71
N ARG A 33 26.84 -17.49 -26.57
CA ARG A 33 27.70 -16.43 -27.12
C ARG A 33 27.43 -16.30 -28.62
N LYS A 34 26.87 -15.17 -29.07
CA LYS A 34 27.05 -14.78 -30.47
C LYS A 34 28.53 -14.41 -30.63
N GLU A 35 29.28 -15.23 -31.35
CA GLU A 35 30.67 -14.96 -31.73
C GLU A 35 30.72 -13.74 -32.65
N THR A 36 30.66 -12.56 -32.07
CA THR A 36 30.98 -11.33 -32.78
C THR A 36 31.66 -10.42 -31.77
N THR A 37 32.94 -10.70 -31.58
CA THR A 37 34.05 -9.75 -31.57
C THR A 37 35.21 -10.39 -30.81
N SER A 38 36.29 -10.61 -31.56
CA SER A 38 37.60 -11.03 -31.09
C SER A 38 38.08 -10.09 -29.99
N GLY A 39 38.06 -10.55 -28.75
CA GLY A 39 38.56 -9.81 -27.60
C GLY A 39 38.74 -10.78 -26.44
N SER A 40 40.01 -11.03 -26.10
CA SER A 40 40.44 -11.89 -25.00
C SER A 40 40.05 -11.27 -23.66
N GLY A 41 38.82 -11.54 -23.21
CA GLY A 41 38.35 -11.26 -21.86
C GLY A 41 37.78 -12.54 -21.25
N SER A 42 38.24 -12.89 -20.05
CA SER A 42 37.76 -14.00 -19.23
C SER A 42 36.25 -14.18 -19.36
N GLY A 43 35.80 -15.35 -19.82
CA GLY A 43 34.42 -15.63 -20.18
C GLY A 43 33.49 -15.65 -18.96
N GLU A 44 32.89 -14.51 -18.64
CA GLU A 44 31.78 -14.47 -17.68
C GLU A 44 30.54 -15.12 -18.30
N LYS A 45 30.11 -16.24 -17.71
CA LYS A 45 28.83 -16.87 -18.03
C LYS A 45 27.70 -15.93 -17.61
N LYS A 46 26.97 -15.37 -18.58
CA LYS A 46 25.76 -14.59 -18.31
C LYS A 46 24.54 -15.49 -18.31
N TYR A 47 23.86 -15.53 -17.18
CA TYR A 47 22.60 -16.25 -16.98
C TYR A 47 21.44 -15.29 -17.15
N ILE A 48 20.43 -15.68 -17.92
CA ILE A 48 19.15 -14.96 -17.99
C ILE A 48 18.01 -15.87 -17.56
N VAL A 49 17.06 -15.31 -16.84
CA VAL A 49 15.78 -15.97 -16.60
C VAL A 49 14.99 -15.87 -17.89
N ASN A 50 14.70 -17.01 -18.51
CA ASN A 50 13.94 -17.09 -19.75
C ASN A 50 12.83 -18.14 -19.62
N LEU A 51 11.91 -18.18 -20.57
CA LEU A 51 10.85 -19.18 -20.57
C LEU A 51 11.47 -20.58 -20.63
N SER A 52 10.97 -21.49 -19.78
CA SER A 52 11.37 -22.90 -19.73
C SER A 52 11.04 -23.60 -21.06
N ASP A 53 11.79 -24.65 -21.41
CA ASP A 53 11.56 -25.42 -22.66
C ASP A 53 10.13 -25.96 -22.74
N ARG A 54 9.55 -26.26 -21.56
CA ARG A 54 8.17 -26.71 -21.41
C ARG A 54 7.13 -25.63 -21.66
N ALA A 55 7.47 -24.34 -21.47
CA ALA A 55 6.59 -23.23 -21.78
C ALA A 55 6.60 -22.92 -23.29
N ASN A 56 7.74 -23.08 -23.95
CA ASN A 56 7.83 -22.94 -25.42
C ASN A 56 7.15 -24.07 -26.18
N SER A 57 7.08 -25.28 -25.61
CA SER A 57 6.43 -26.43 -26.26
C SER A 57 4.90 -26.42 -26.15
N HIS A 58 4.32 -25.64 -25.22
CA HIS A 58 2.88 -25.58 -24.98
C HIS A 58 2.38 -24.13 -24.88
N PRO A 59 1.82 -23.55 -25.96
CA PRO A 59 1.32 -22.17 -25.95
C PRO A 59 0.25 -21.95 -24.86
N PHE A 60 -0.51 -22.99 -24.51
CA PHE A 60 -1.49 -22.96 -23.44
C PHE A 60 -0.89 -22.63 -22.07
N LEU A 61 0.33 -23.08 -21.75
CA LEU A 61 0.98 -22.79 -20.47
C LEU A 61 1.38 -21.32 -20.36
N MET A 62 1.90 -20.75 -21.45
CA MET A 62 2.29 -19.35 -21.51
C MET A 62 1.07 -18.42 -21.39
N THR A 63 0.00 -18.70 -22.14
CA THR A 63 -1.26 -17.96 -22.04
C THR A 63 -1.87 -18.10 -20.65
N THR A 64 -1.93 -19.31 -20.10
CA THR A 64 -2.51 -19.55 -18.76
C THR A 64 -1.70 -18.82 -17.69
N ASN A 65 -0.37 -18.89 -17.72
CA ASN A 65 0.46 -18.21 -16.73
C ASN A 65 0.33 -16.68 -16.84
N PHE A 66 0.28 -16.15 -18.06
CA PHE A 66 0.05 -14.74 -18.31
C PHE A 66 -1.28 -14.25 -17.73
N TRP A 67 -2.38 -14.95 -18.02
CA TRP A 67 -3.71 -14.60 -17.50
C TRP A 67 -3.79 -14.78 -15.98
N LEU A 68 -3.19 -15.84 -15.45
CA LEU A 68 -3.14 -16.10 -14.01
C LEU A 68 -2.38 -14.99 -13.27
N TYR A 69 -1.21 -14.60 -13.77
CA TYR A 69 -0.39 -13.57 -13.14
C TYR A 69 -0.99 -12.16 -13.28
N SER A 70 -1.39 -11.77 -14.49
CA SER A 70 -1.90 -10.42 -14.75
C SER A 70 -3.31 -10.22 -14.21
N VAL A 71 -4.22 -11.19 -14.41
CA VAL A 71 -5.63 -11.04 -14.04
C VAL A 71 -5.89 -11.56 -12.63
N VAL A 72 -5.53 -12.82 -12.36
CA VAL A 72 -5.92 -13.46 -11.09
C VAL A 72 -5.11 -12.93 -9.90
N MET A 73 -3.80 -12.75 -10.06
CA MET A 73 -2.92 -12.33 -8.96
C MET A 73 -2.88 -10.81 -8.75
N LYS A 74 -3.20 -10.00 -9.76
CA LYS A 74 -3.13 -8.52 -9.68
C LYS A 74 -4.47 -7.84 -9.90
N LEU A 75 -5.09 -8.03 -11.07
CA LEU A 75 -6.29 -7.28 -11.45
C LEU A 75 -7.50 -7.59 -10.56
N ILE A 76 -7.74 -8.86 -10.21
CA ILE A 76 -8.85 -9.24 -9.33
C ILE A 76 -8.69 -8.63 -7.93
N PRO A 77 -7.54 -8.77 -7.24
CA PRO A 77 -7.28 -8.07 -5.98
C PRO A 77 -7.47 -6.56 -6.12
N CYS A 78 -6.92 -5.93 -7.15
CA CYS A 78 -7.06 -4.49 -7.38
C CYS A 78 -8.53 -4.07 -7.57
N ALA A 79 -9.32 -4.84 -8.32
CA ALA A 79 -10.75 -4.57 -8.53
C ALA A 79 -11.53 -4.70 -7.22
N ILE A 80 -11.28 -5.75 -6.43
CA ILE A 80 -11.90 -5.93 -5.11
C ILE A 80 -11.54 -4.76 -4.20
N LEU A 81 -10.25 -4.39 -4.11
CA LEU A 81 -9.79 -3.28 -3.26
C LEU A 81 -10.35 -1.94 -3.73
N THR A 82 -10.52 -1.73 -5.03
CA THR A 82 -11.18 -0.54 -5.58
C THR A 82 -12.64 -0.49 -5.14
N ILE A 83 -13.39 -1.59 -5.28
CA ILE A 83 -14.79 -1.65 -4.85
C ILE A 83 -14.91 -1.40 -3.35
N VAL A 84 -14.05 -2.05 -2.54
CA VAL A 84 -14.02 -1.84 -1.09
C VAL A 84 -13.69 -0.39 -0.76
N SER A 85 -12.69 0.20 -1.40
CA SER A 85 -12.30 1.60 -1.19
C SER A 85 -13.42 2.57 -1.53
N LEU A 86 -14.11 2.37 -2.67
CA LEU A 86 -15.26 3.18 -3.08
C LEU A 86 -16.43 3.04 -2.10
N ARG A 87 -16.75 1.82 -1.68
CA ARG A 87 -17.79 1.57 -0.66
C ARG A 87 -17.44 2.24 0.67
N LEU A 88 -16.18 2.19 1.06
CA LEU A 88 -15.68 2.79 2.31
C LEU A 88 -15.73 4.32 2.24
N ILE A 89 -15.28 4.92 1.14
CA ILE A 89 -15.38 6.36 0.89
C ILE A 89 -16.84 6.79 0.91
N HIS A 90 -17.71 6.06 0.22
CA HIS A 90 -19.13 6.38 0.18
C HIS A 90 -19.77 6.30 1.59
N SER A 91 -19.46 5.28 2.37
CA SER A 91 -19.93 5.16 3.76
C SER A 91 -19.42 6.30 4.64
N LEU A 92 -18.16 6.71 4.47
CA LEU A 92 -17.56 7.84 5.19
C LEU A 92 -18.22 9.17 4.79
N MET A 93 -18.47 9.39 3.50
CA MET A 93 -19.15 10.57 3.00
C MET A 93 -20.60 10.64 3.47
N GLN A 94 -21.31 9.51 3.50
CA GLN A 94 -22.67 9.43 4.03
C GLN A 94 -22.71 9.73 5.54
N ALA A 95 -21.76 9.21 6.32
CA ALA A 95 -21.63 9.52 7.73
C ALA A 95 -21.33 11.02 7.95
N LYS A 96 -20.42 11.60 7.15
CA LYS A 96 -20.08 13.03 7.19
C LYS A 96 -21.29 13.90 6.84
N LYS A 97 -22.07 13.55 5.81
CA LYS A 97 -23.29 14.28 5.42
C LYS A 97 -24.34 14.27 6.52
N ARG A 98 -24.57 13.12 7.18
CA ARG A 98 -25.49 13.02 8.32
C ARG A 98 -25.03 13.91 9.47
N GLN A 99 -23.74 13.88 9.78
CA GLN A 99 -23.15 14.69 10.84
C GLN A 99 -23.27 16.20 10.58
N THR A 100 -23.04 16.67 9.35
CA THR A 100 -23.22 18.08 8.99
C THR A 100 -24.66 18.55 9.18
N LEU A 101 -25.65 17.71 8.84
CA LEU A 101 -27.07 18.04 9.05
C LEU A 101 -27.44 18.15 10.53
N PHE A 102 -26.90 17.27 11.38
CA PHE A 102 -27.11 17.38 12.84
C PHE A 102 -26.52 18.67 13.42
N PHE A 103 -25.35 19.12 12.96
CA PHE A 103 -24.76 20.39 13.42
C PHE A 103 -25.50 21.61 12.89
N ALA A 104 -25.92 21.60 11.62
CA ALA A 104 -26.74 22.67 11.05
C ALA A 104 -28.08 22.82 11.78
N ASN A 105 -28.75 21.71 12.12
CA ASN A 105 -29.98 21.73 12.90
C ASN A 105 -29.77 22.23 14.33
N ARG A 106 -28.64 21.88 14.96
CA ARG A 106 -28.31 22.37 16.31
C ARG A 106 -27.97 23.87 16.33
N ALA A 107 -27.32 24.40 15.30
CA ALA A 107 -27.05 25.83 15.16
C ALA A 107 -28.34 26.65 14.97
N ARG A 108 -29.28 26.15 14.15
CA ARG A 108 -30.60 26.79 13.99
C ARG A 108 -31.44 26.76 15.27
N ALA A 109 -31.39 25.65 16.01
CA ALA A 109 -32.10 25.53 17.29
C ALA A 109 -31.56 26.49 18.37
N SER A 110 -30.29 26.89 18.31
CA SER A 110 -29.73 27.90 19.22
C SER A 110 -30.11 29.33 18.86
N GLU A 111 -30.39 29.65 17.59
CA GLU A 111 -30.83 30.99 17.17
C GLU A 111 -32.27 31.30 17.61
N ASP A 112 -33.16 30.31 17.62
CA ASP A 112 -34.55 30.47 18.12
C ASP A 112 -34.64 30.74 19.64
N LEU A 113 -33.59 30.42 20.39
CA LEU A 113 -33.51 30.65 21.85
C LEU A 113 -32.73 31.92 22.22
N SER A 114 -31.97 32.51 21.30
CA SER A 114 -31.12 33.69 21.54
C SER A 114 -31.69 34.95 20.91
N GLY A 115 -32.95 35.26 21.20
CA GLY A 115 -33.52 36.59 20.98
C GLY A 115 -33.08 37.57 22.08
N SER A 116 -31.78 37.87 22.22
CA SER A 116 -31.28 39.14 22.80
C SER A 116 -29.75 39.24 22.76
N SER A 117 -29.29 40.38 22.26
CA SER A 117 -27.97 41.01 22.25
C SER A 117 -26.84 40.42 23.13
N GLY A 118 -25.68 40.18 22.51
CA GLY A 118 -24.42 40.00 23.23
C GLY A 118 -23.25 39.64 22.32
N SER A 119 -22.32 40.58 22.17
CA SER A 119 -21.06 40.51 21.41
C SER A 119 -20.11 39.40 21.88
N GLY A 120 -19.44 38.75 20.93
CA GLY A 120 -18.09 38.19 21.12
C GLY A 120 -17.99 36.66 21.20
N GLU A 121 -17.70 36.02 20.08
CA GLU A 121 -16.47 35.25 19.84
C GLU A 121 -16.62 34.57 18.47
N VAL A 122 -15.65 34.81 17.59
CA VAL A 122 -15.59 34.17 16.26
C VAL A 122 -15.47 32.67 16.50
N ALA A 123 -16.60 31.97 16.38
CA ALA A 123 -16.66 30.51 16.39
C ALA A 123 -15.78 30.02 15.24
N LYS A 124 -14.56 29.57 15.57
CA LYS A 124 -13.65 28.90 14.64
C LYS A 124 -14.46 27.85 13.87
N ASP A 125 -14.49 27.99 12.55
CA ASP A 125 -15.25 27.13 11.63
C ASP A 125 -15.25 25.68 12.10
N PRO A 126 -16.39 25.14 12.56
CA PRO A 126 -16.45 23.78 13.09
C PRO A 126 -16.01 22.77 12.03
N VAL A 127 -16.18 23.11 10.74
CA VAL A 127 -15.82 22.29 9.57
C VAL A 127 -14.36 21.78 9.62
N MET A 128 -13.42 22.54 10.18
CA MET A 128 -11.99 22.15 10.19
C MET A 128 -11.64 21.18 11.33
N ILE A 129 -12.40 21.16 12.43
CA ILE A 129 -12.12 20.32 13.61
C ILE A 129 -12.67 18.88 13.46
N TRP A 130 -13.70 18.67 12.62
CA TRP A 130 -14.36 17.37 12.43
C TRP A 130 -13.55 16.35 11.61
N GLU A 131 -12.53 16.78 10.88
CA GLU A 131 -11.62 15.88 10.15
C GLU A 131 -10.88 14.91 11.08
N PHE A 132 -10.75 15.21 12.37
CA PHE A 132 -9.94 14.41 13.30
C PHE A 132 -10.71 13.28 14.01
N GLY A 133 -12.04 13.23 13.86
CA GLY A 133 -12.95 12.41 14.68
C GLY A 133 -13.67 11.24 14.00
N SER A 134 -13.77 11.20 12.66
CA SER A 134 -14.35 10.03 11.96
C SER A 134 -13.29 8.93 11.84
N ASP A 135 -13.61 7.75 12.40
CA ASP A 135 -12.75 6.60 12.69
C ASP A 135 -11.37 6.63 12.04
N ARG A 136 -10.36 7.04 12.83
CA ARG A 136 -8.95 7.09 12.40
C ARG A 136 -8.47 5.77 11.81
N THR A 137 -9.03 4.64 12.28
CA THR A 137 -8.75 3.31 11.73
C THR A 137 -9.28 3.16 10.31
N THR A 138 -10.46 3.69 10.00
CA THR A 138 -11.04 3.68 8.64
C THR A 138 -10.24 4.56 7.69
N LYS A 139 -9.78 5.74 8.14
CA LYS A 139 -8.89 6.60 7.35
C LYS A 139 -7.52 5.95 7.12
N MET A 140 -6.98 5.27 8.13
CA MET A 140 -5.74 4.51 7.99
C MET A 140 -5.87 3.34 7.01
N LEU A 141 -6.94 2.54 7.13
CA LEU A 141 -7.23 1.45 6.20
C LEU A 141 -7.42 1.97 4.78
N LEU A 142 -8.17 3.05 4.60
CA LEU A 142 -8.36 3.67 3.29
C LEU A 142 -7.03 4.16 2.68
N ALA A 143 -6.17 4.80 3.47
CA ALA A 143 -4.86 5.25 2.99
C ALA A 143 -3.99 4.09 2.50
N VAL A 144 -3.94 2.99 3.26
CA VAL A 144 -3.21 1.77 2.86
C VAL A 144 -3.80 1.16 1.58
N LEU A 145 -5.14 1.07 1.49
CA LEU A 145 -5.82 0.54 0.31
C LEU A 145 -5.58 1.37 -0.95
N LEU A 146 -5.67 2.70 -0.85
CA LEU A 146 -5.43 3.61 -1.96
C LEU A 146 -3.97 3.59 -2.40
N LEU A 147 -3.04 3.49 -1.45
CA LEU A 147 -1.62 3.36 -1.77
C LEU A 147 -1.34 2.05 -2.50
N PHE A 148 -1.85 0.92 -2.00
CA PHE A 148 -1.73 -0.37 -2.66
C PHE A 148 -2.31 -0.32 -4.09
N LEU A 149 -3.48 0.31 -4.25
CA LEU A 149 -4.08 0.49 -5.57
C LEU A 149 -3.17 1.31 -6.49
N PHE A 150 -2.60 2.42 -6.00
CA PHE A 150 -1.72 3.27 -6.80
C PHE A 150 -0.44 2.55 -7.26
N THR A 151 0.14 1.70 -6.41
CA THR A 151 1.38 0.97 -6.74
C THR A 151 1.13 -0.28 -7.57
N GLU A 152 0.02 -1.00 -7.38
CA GLU A 152 -0.25 -2.29 -8.03
C GLU A 152 -1.11 -2.19 -9.30
N PHE A 153 -1.97 -1.15 -9.40
CA PHE A 153 -2.84 -0.98 -10.57
C PHE A 153 -2.06 -0.76 -11.88
N PRO A 154 -1.04 0.14 -11.94
CA PRO A 154 -0.27 0.33 -13.16
C PRO A 154 0.42 -0.96 -13.58
N GLN A 155 0.97 -1.69 -12.61
CA GLN A 155 1.64 -2.96 -12.83
C GLN A 155 0.70 -4.04 -13.41
N GLY A 156 -0.51 -4.17 -12.86
CA GLY A 156 -1.52 -5.11 -13.36
C GLY A 156 -2.05 -4.75 -14.76
N LEU A 157 -2.25 -3.45 -15.02
CA LEU A 157 -2.74 -2.95 -16.30
C LEU A 157 -1.70 -3.13 -17.41
N LEU A 158 -0.44 -2.77 -17.16
CA LEU A 158 0.67 -2.97 -18.10
C LEU A 158 0.87 -4.45 -18.43
N GLY A 159 0.76 -5.32 -17.42
CA GLY A 159 0.75 -6.77 -17.61
C GLY A 159 -0.35 -7.18 -18.56
N LEU A 160 -1.60 -6.78 -18.32
CA LEU A 160 -2.73 -7.10 -19.19
C LEU A 160 -2.55 -6.58 -20.61
N LEU A 161 -2.07 -5.35 -20.79
CA LEU A 161 -1.87 -4.73 -22.10
C LEU A 161 -0.78 -5.42 -22.94
N SER A 162 0.22 -6.03 -22.30
CA SER A 162 1.27 -6.75 -23.03
C SER A 162 0.78 -8.00 -23.78
N GLY A 163 -0.37 -8.56 -23.40
CA GLY A 163 -1.00 -9.67 -24.12
C GLY A 163 -1.55 -9.28 -25.50
N PRO A 164 -2.56 -8.39 -25.59
CA PRO A 164 -3.19 -8.02 -26.84
C PRO A 164 -2.35 -7.09 -27.73
N LEU A 165 -1.50 -6.23 -27.15
CA LEU A 165 -0.64 -5.33 -27.93
C LEU A 165 0.63 -6.04 -28.47
N GLY A 166 0.92 -7.24 -27.97
CA GLY A 166 1.99 -8.10 -28.44
C GLY A 166 3.41 -7.59 -28.11
N ASP A 167 4.40 -8.22 -28.77
CA ASP A 167 5.82 -8.09 -28.42
C ASP A 167 6.39 -6.67 -28.56
N ILE A 168 5.82 -5.85 -29.46
CA ILE A 168 6.31 -4.49 -29.71
C ILE A 168 6.05 -3.61 -28.47
N PHE A 169 4.85 -3.69 -27.89
CA PHE A 169 4.55 -2.98 -26.65
C PHE A 169 5.34 -3.55 -25.48
N PHE A 170 5.51 -4.89 -25.44
CA PHE A 170 6.28 -5.54 -24.38
C PHE A 170 7.73 -5.02 -24.33
N ARG A 171 8.40 -4.90 -25.48
CA ARG A 171 9.79 -4.46 -25.54
C ARG A 171 9.95 -2.95 -25.40
N SER A 172 9.10 -2.16 -26.04
CA SER A 172 9.27 -0.70 -26.09
C SER A 172 8.69 0.01 -24.87
N CYS A 173 7.64 -0.54 -24.25
CA CYS A 173 6.93 0.13 -23.16
C CYS A 173 6.95 -0.69 -21.87
N TYR A 174 6.68 -1.99 -21.89
CA TYR A 174 6.60 -2.79 -20.67
C TYR A 174 7.96 -2.98 -20.01
N MET A 175 8.99 -3.40 -20.76
CA MET A 175 10.33 -3.66 -20.22
C MET A 175 10.97 -2.45 -19.51
N PRO A 176 11.02 -1.24 -20.10
CA PRO A 176 11.59 -0.08 -19.41
C PRO A 176 10.79 0.33 -18.17
N LEU A 177 9.48 0.05 -18.16
CA LEU A 177 8.58 0.40 -17.08
C LEU A 177 8.53 -0.69 -15.99
N ALA A 178 8.97 -1.92 -16.30
CA ALA A 178 9.01 -3.04 -15.38
C ALA A 178 9.91 -2.76 -14.17
N ASP A 179 11.09 -2.16 -14.39
CA ASP A 179 12.00 -1.76 -13.31
C ASP A 179 11.34 -0.76 -12.34
N LEU A 180 10.53 0.16 -12.88
CA LEU A 180 9.76 1.11 -12.07
C LEU A 180 8.63 0.42 -11.30
N MET A 181 7.98 -0.58 -11.90
CA MET A 181 6.95 -1.37 -11.24
C MET A 181 7.53 -2.20 -10.10
N ASP A 182 8.70 -2.81 -10.30
CA ASP A 182 9.42 -3.52 -9.24
C ASP A 182 9.80 -2.59 -8.09
N PHE A 183 10.22 -1.35 -8.39
CA PHE A 183 10.41 -0.32 -7.38
C PHE A 183 9.12 -0.01 -6.61
N PHE A 184 7.98 0.13 -7.29
CA PHE A 184 6.70 0.35 -6.61
C PHE A 184 6.26 -0.85 -5.75
N ALA A 185 6.58 -2.08 -6.14
CA ALA A 185 6.33 -3.27 -5.34
C ALA A 185 7.17 -3.30 -4.05
N LEU A 186 8.45 -2.91 -4.14
CA LEU A 186 9.32 -2.73 -2.96
C LEU A 186 8.80 -1.61 -2.05
N LEU A 187 8.38 -0.50 -2.66
CA LEU A 187 7.85 0.64 -1.94
C LEU A 187 6.54 0.29 -1.21
N ASN A 188 5.65 -0.49 -1.83
CA ASN A 188 4.43 -1.02 -1.22
C ASN A 188 4.75 -1.81 0.07
N SER A 189 5.81 -2.62 0.04
CA SER A 189 6.27 -3.37 1.21
C SER A 189 6.83 -2.47 2.32
N ALA A 190 7.57 -1.41 1.97
CA ALA A 190 8.19 -0.51 2.93
C ALA A 190 7.20 0.49 3.57
N ILE A 191 6.29 1.06 2.78
CA ILE A 191 5.40 2.13 3.26
C ILE A 191 4.37 1.61 4.27
N ASN A 192 3.93 0.35 4.20
CA ASN A 192 2.99 -0.21 5.17
C ASN A 192 3.44 0.02 6.62
N PHE A 193 4.72 -0.23 6.92
CA PHE A 193 5.30 0.04 8.24
C PHE A 193 5.28 1.54 8.58
N ILE A 194 5.68 2.40 7.65
CA ILE A 194 5.70 3.85 7.84
C ILE A 194 4.28 4.39 8.09
N LEU A 195 3.28 3.91 7.34
CA LEU A 195 1.88 4.28 7.52
C LEU A 195 1.33 3.82 8.86
N TYR A 196 1.63 2.60 9.29
CA TYR A 196 1.24 2.15 10.63
C TYR A 196 1.90 3.00 11.72
N CYS A 197 3.17 3.37 11.57
CA CYS A 197 3.85 4.31 12.46
C CYS A 197 3.21 5.71 12.46
N ALA A 198 2.88 6.29 11.32
CA ALA A 198 2.36 7.65 11.23
C ALA A 198 0.89 7.76 11.68
N MET A 199 0.05 6.84 11.22
CA MET A 199 -1.41 6.95 11.33
C MET A 199 -1.99 6.13 12.49
N SER A 200 -1.39 5.00 12.89
CA SER A 200 -1.92 4.17 13.98
C SER A 200 -1.42 4.65 15.35
N ARG A 201 -2.33 5.15 16.20
CA ARG A 201 -1.99 5.47 17.61
C ARG A 201 -1.68 4.23 18.43
N LYS A 202 -2.44 3.14 18.24
CA LYS A 202 -2.23 1.88 18.98
C LYS A 202 -0.89 1.23 18.67
N PHE A 203 -0.45 1.30 17.40
CA PHE A 203 0.87 0.81 17.00
C PHE A 203 1.98 1.64 17.64
N ARG A 204 1.91 2.98 17.53
CA ARG A 204 2.88 3.90 18.16
C ARG A 204 2.99 3.72 19.67
N GLU A 205 1.87 3.61 20.37
CA GLU A 205 1.86 3.40 21.82
C GLU A 205 2.56 2.10 22.21
N THR A 206 2.37 1.04 21.43
CA THR A 206 3.03 -0.26 21.67
C THR A 206 4.52 -0.19 21.31
N PHE A 207 4.87 0.43 20.19
CA PHE A 207 6.26 0.65 19.77
C PHE A 207 7.04 1.47 20.79
N SER A 208 6.47 2.58 21.30
CA SER A 208 7.11 3.39 22.35
C SER A 208 7.24 2.64 23.69
N LYS A 209 6.37 1.67 23.98
CA LYS A 209 6.49 0.80 25.15
C LYS A 209 7.59 -0.25 24.95
N LEU A 210 7.65 -0.87 23.76
CA LEU A 210 8.63 -1.91 23.42
C LEU A 210 10.06 -1.37 23.38
N PHE A 211 10.26 -0.20 22.78
CA PHE A 211 11.58 0.43 22.67
C PHE A 211 11.90 1.37 23.85
N TRP A 212 11.10 1.35 24.92
CA TRP A 212 11.24 2.22 26.11
C TRP A 212 11.56 3.69 25.80
N LEU A 213 11.14 4.23 24.65
CA LEU A 213 11.45 5.63 24.27
C LEU A 213 10.93 6.61 25.32
N LYS A 214 9.86 6.25 26.03
CA LYS A 214 9.33 7.05 27.13
C LYS A 214 10.30 7.17 28.30
N GLU A 215 11.05 6.12 28.62
CA GLU A 215 12.07 6.14 29.68
C GLU A 215 13.34 6.85 29.21
N VAL A 216 13.78 6.66 27.97
CA VAL A 216 14.93 7.39 27.39
C VAL A 216 14.68 8.90 27.32
N ILE A 217 13.48 9.31 26.89
CA ILE A 217 13.07 10.74 26.85
C ILE A 217 12.93 11.32 28.27
N LYS A 218 12.39 10.55 29.23
CA LYS A 218 12.37 10.95 30.65
C LYS A 218 13.78 11.13 31.20
N PHE A 219 14.68 10.21 30.91
CA PHE A 219 16.07 10.24 31.38
C PHE A 219 16.83 11.44 30.79
N GLY A 220 16.64 11.72 29.49
CA GLY A 220 17.19 12.91 28.85
C GLY A 220 16.67 14.23 29.45
N ARG A 221 15.37 14.29 29.76
CA ARG A 221 14.74 15.48 30.36
C ARG A 221 15.14 15.70 31.83
N GLN A 222 15.38 14.62 32.58
CA GLN A 222 15.94 14.71 33.95
C GLN A 222 17.42 15.12 33.95
N ARG A 223 18.20 14.66 32.96
CA ARG A 223 19.62 15.03 32.81
C ARG A 223 19.79 16.51 32.42
N GLY A 224 18.92 17.06 31.56
CA GLY A 224 18.90 18.50 31.25
C GLY A 224 18.52 19.38 32.45
N ARG A 225 17.63 18.91 33.33
CA ARG A 225 17.22 19.66 34.54
C ARG A 225 18.30 19.71 35.64
N LYS A 226 19.20 18.71 35.71
CA LYS A 226 20.34 18.72 36.64
C LYS A 226 21.48 19.65 36.21
N ILE A 227 21.57 20.00 34.93
CA ILE A 227 22.64 20.89 34.40
C ILE A 227 22.24 22.38 34.55
N SER A 228 20.94 22.70 34.60
CA SER A 228 20.44 24.08 34.79
C SER A 228 20.25 24.51 36.25
N GLN A 229 20.65 23.72 37.25
CA GLN A 229 20.69 24.22 38.62
C GLN A 229 21.93 25.10 38.80
N PRO A 230 21.80 26.40 39.13
CA PRO A 230 22.95 27.23 39.42
C PRO A 230 23.65 26.72 40.69
N VAL A 231 24.97 26.59 40.61
CA VAL A 231 25.83 26.28 41.76
C VAL A 231 25.60 27.37 42.80
N PRO A 232 25.23 27.03 44.05
CA PRO A 232 25.14 28.02 45.11
C PRO A 232 26.56 28.51 45.40
N VAL A 233 26.78 29.81 45.18
CA VAL A 233 27.97 30.56 45.60
C VAL A 233 27.71 31.12 46.98
#